data_AF-A0A8S2TSC9-F1
#
_entry.id   AF-A0A8S2TSC9-F1
#
_cell.length_a   1.000
_cell.length_b   1.000
_cell.length_c   1.000
_cell.angle_alpha   90.00
_cell.angle_beta   90.00
_cell.angle_gamma   90.00
#
_symmetry.space_group_name_H-M   'P 1'
#
loop_
_entity.id
_entity.type
_entity.pdbx_description
1 polymer ?
#
loop_
_entity_poly.entity_id
_entity_poly.type
_entity_poly.pdbx_seq_one_letter_code
_entity_poly.pdbx_strand_id
1 'polypeptide(L)' 'FKGNYGILDQRLAIAWIKSNIDAFGGDPNQIALFGQSAGAQSTALHYLTSDMQSFFQAAIIQSSPMAVPFR' A
#
# COMPACT_ATOMS: atom_id res chain seq x y z
N PHE A 1 12.78 18.95 -4.90
CA PHE A 1 11.57 18.71 -5.71
C PHE A 1 10.53 17.99 -4.85
N LYS A 2 9.25 18.41 -4.91
CA LYS A 2 8.14 17.61 -4.37
C LYS A 2 7.70 16.64 -5.47
N GLY A 3 7.54 15.36 -5.16
CA GLY A 3 7.21 14.28 -6.09
C GLY A 3 6.52 13.13 -5.38
N ASN A 4 6.33 12.00 -6.06
CA ASN A 4 5.65 10.81 -5.53
C ASN A 4 4.17 11.03 -5.18
N TYR A 5 3.48 11.98 -5.84
CA TYR A 5 2.07 12.26 -5.57
C TYR A 5 1.19 11.01 -5.69
N GLY A 6 1.40 10.14 -6.68
CA GLY A 6 0.66 8.88 -6.76
C GLY A 6 0.87 7.93 -5.56
N ILE A 7 2.04 7.97 -4.91
CA ILE A 7 2.26 7.22 -3.66
C ILE A 7 1.51 7.89 -2.50
N LEU A 8 1.48 9.23 -2.44
CA LEU A 8 0.72 9.95 -1.44
C LEU A 8 -0.79 9.72 -1.59
N ASP A 9 -1.29 9.65 -2.82
CA ASP A 9 -2.68 9.32 -3.13
C ASP A 9 -3.03 7.92 -2.63
N GLN A 10 -2.14 6.94 -2.84
CA GLN A 10 -2.32 5.59 -2.30
C GLN A 10 -2.34 5.58 -0.76
N ARG A 11 -1.48 6.36 -0.08
CA ARG A 11 -1.51 6.48 1.38
C ARG A 11 -2.83 7.07 1.87
N LEU A 12 -3.33 8.10 1.20
CA LEU A 12 -4.62 8.70 1.52
C LEU A 12 -5.75 7.68 1.36
N ALA A 13 -5.74 6.89 0.28
CA ALA A 13 -6.71 5.84 0.05
C ALA A 13 -6.64 4.72 1.10
N ILE A 14 -5.44 4.27 1.47
CA ILE A 14 -5.24 3.26 2.52
C ILE A 14 -5.75 3.77 3.88
N ALA A 15 -5.45 5.01 4.23
CA ALA A 15 -5.95 5.64 5.45
C ALA A 15 -7.48 5.74 5.43
N TRP A 16 -8.07 6.13 4.30
CA TRP A 16 -9.52 6.17 4.13
C TRP A 16 -10.14 4.79 4.32
N ILE A 17 -9.57 3.73 3.73
CA ILE A 17 -10.03 2.36 3.93
C ILE A 17 -9.99 1.98 5.42
N LYS A 18 -8.84 2.16 6.09
CA LYS A 18 -8.68 1.84 7.52
C LYS A 18 -9.71 2.56 8.40
N SER A 19 -10.10 3.79 8.05
CA SER A 19 -11.09 4.58 8.80
C SER A 19 -12.55 4.28 8.48
N ASN A 20 -12.86 3.59 7.38
CA ASN A 20 -14.25 3.45 6.90
C ASN A 20 -14.68 2.02 6.62
N ILE A 21 -13.76 1.04 6.58
CA ILE A 21 -14.08 -0.32 6.11
C ILE A 21 -15.09 -1.04 7.02
N ASP A 22 -15.22 -0.63 8.28
CA ASP A 22 -16.22 -1.15 9.24
C ASP A 22 -17.66 -0.84 8.82
N ALA A 23 -17.91 0.34 8.24
CA ALA A 23 -19.21 0.72 7.66
C ALA A 23 -19.61 -0.18 6.48
N PHE A 24 -18.66 -0.88 5.87
CA PHE A 24 -18.86 -1.85 4.79
C PHE A 24 -18.81 -3.31 5.29
N GLY A 25 -18.75 -3.54 6.60
CA GLY A 25 -18.70 -4.88 7.20
C GLY A 25 -17.32 -5.54 7.20
N GLY A 26 -16.25 -4.79 6.88
CA GLY A 26 -14.87 -5.28 7.03
C GLY A 26 -14.31 -5.01 8.43
N ASP A 27 -13.23 -5.71 8.78
CA ASP A 27 -12.49 -5.46 10.02
C ASP A 27 -11.30 -4.53 9.75
N PRO A 28 -11.26 -3.31 10.31
CA PRO A 28 -10.14 -2.40 10.11
C PRO A 28 -8.81 -3.00 10.59
N ASN A 29 -8.82 -3.98 11.49
CA ASN A 29 -7.62 -4.66 11.99
C ASN A 29 -7.23 -5.92 11.18
N GLN A 30 -7.92 -6.19 10.07
CA GLN A 30 -7.60 -7.29 9.15
C GLN A 30 -7.62 -6.83 7.69
N ILE A 31 -6.71 -5.92 7.35
CA ILE A 31 -6.50 -5.40 6.00
C ILE A 31 -5.24 -6.02 5.39
N ALA A 32 -5.35 -6.50 4.15
CA ALA A 32 -4.22 -6.96 3.34
C ALA A 32 -4.05 -6.09 2.10
N LEU A 33 -2.85 -5.55 1.88
CA LEU A 33 -2.49 -4.86 0.65
C LEU A 33 -1.98 -5.87 -0.38
N PHE A 34 -2.52 -5.82 -1.59
CA PHE A 34 -2.10 -6.64 -2.70
C PHE A 34 -1.67 -5.75 -3.87
N GLY A 35 -0.59 -6.13 -4.56
CA GLY A 35 -0.14 -5.42 -5.76
C GLY A 35 0.59 -6.32 -6.76
N GLN A 36 0.46 -5.97 -8.04
CA GLN A 36 1.13 -6.63 -9.17
C GLN A 36 1.96 -5.61 -9.97
N SER A 37 3.13 -6.01 -10.49
CA SER A 37 4.03 -5.15 -11.28
C SER A 37 4.35 -3.83 -10.55
N ALA A 38 4.06 -2.67 -11.14
CA ALA A 38 4.19 -1.37 -10.48
C ALA A 38 3.41 -1.31 -9.14
N GLY A 39 2.23 -1.91 -9.07
CA GLY A 39 1.45 -2.03 -7.83
C GLY A 39 2.16 -2.86 -6.76
N ALA A 40 2.93 -3.88 -7.16
CA ALA A 40 3.75 -4.64 -6.22
C ALA A 40 4.89 -3.80 -5.65
N GLN A 41 5.48 -2.88 -6.43
CA GLN A 41 6.44 -1.90 -5.90
C GLN A 41 5.77 -0.93 -4.93
N SER A 42 4.58 -0.44 -5.26
CA SER A 42 3.78 0.40 -4.37
C SER A 42 3.46 -0.30 -3.04
N THR A 43 2.97 -1.55 -3.09
CA THR A 43 2.70 -2.37 -1.90
C THR A 43 3.96 -2.56 -1.05
N ALA A 44 5.09 -2.89 -1.69
CA ALA A 44 6.36 -3.03 -1.00
C ALA A 44 6.83 -1.72 -0.34
N LEU A 45 6.68 -0.59 -1.03
CA LEU A 45 7.03 0.72 -0.49
C LEU A 45 6.20 1.07 0.76
N HIS A 46 4.89 0.84 0.73
CA HIS A 46 4.03 1.07 1.91
C HIS A 46 4.38 0.10 3.04
N TYR A 47 4.66 -1.18 2.74
CA TYR A 47 5.05 -2.16 3.75
C TYR A 47 6.36 -1.79 4.46
N LEU A 48 7.33 -1.23 3.73
CA LEU A 48 8.63 -0.84 4.27
C LEU A 48 8.62 0.51 4.99
N THR A 49 7.58 1.33 4.83
CA THR A 49 7.53 2.63 5.52
C THR A 49 6.93 2.48 6.92
N SER A 50 7.66 2.88 7.96
CA SER A 50 7.28 2.71 9.37
C SER A 50 5.96 3.42 9.74
N ASP A 51 5.66 4.57 9.12
CA ASP A 51 4.42 5.33 9.34
C ASP A 51 3.16 4.63 8.80
N MET A 52 3.32 3.59 7.96
CA MET A 52 2.21 2.86 7.34
C MET A 52 1.86 1.54 8.06
N GLN A 53 2.68 1.07 9.00
CA GLN A 53 2.53 -0.27 9.62
C GLN A 53 1.23 -0.48 10.42
N SER A 54 0.58 0.60 10.86
CA SER A 54 -0.68 0.51 11.61
C SER A 54 -1.93 0.43 10.71
N PHE A 55 -1.78 0.65 9.40
CA PHE A 55 -2.91 0.76 8.47
C PHE A 55 -3.33 -0.57 7.84
N PHE A 56 -2.44 -1.57 7.79
CA PHE A 56 -2.71 -2.90 7.23
C PHE A 56 -1.80 -3.94 7.89
N GLN A 57 -2.22 -5.20 7.88
CA GLN A 57 -1.57 -6.29 8.62
C GLN A 57 -0.79 -7.26 7.72
N ALA A 58 -1.12 -7.31 6.43
CA ALA A 58 -0.48 -8.20 5.48
C ALA A 58 -0.21 -7.51 4.14
N ALA A 59 0.80 -8.00 3.42
CA ALA A 59 1.17 -7.53 2.09
C ALA A 59 1.41 -8.71 1.14
N ILE A 60 0.87 -8.65 -0.07
CA ILE A 60 1.07 -9.63 -1.14
C ILE A 60 1.68 -8.89 -2.35
N ILE A 61 2.90 -9.28 -2.71
CA ILE A 61 3.76 -8.57 -3.67
C ILE A 61 4.02 -9.50 -4.85
N GLN A 62 3.37 -9.27 -5.99
CA GLN A 62 3.50 -10.13 -7.17
C GLN A 62 4.26 -9.47 -8.31
N SER A 63 5.37 -10.08 -8.73
CA SER A 63 6.17 -9.64 -9.89
C SER A 63 6.64 -8.18 -9.77
N SER A 64 7.16 -7.78 -8.60
CA SER A 64 7.68 -6.43 -8.38
C SER A 64 8.95 -6.16 -9.20
N PRO A 65 8.99 -5.12 -10.06
CA PRO A 65 10.20 -4.73 -10.77
C PRO A 65 11.20 -3.95 -9.91
N MET A 66 11.08 -3.93 -8.56
CA MET A 66 11.99 -3.20 -7.67
C MET A 66 13.49 -3.53 -7.88
N ALA A 67 13.81 -4.76 -8.28
CA ALA A 67 15.18 -5.19 -8.54
C ALA A 67 15.57 -5.12 -10.03
N VAL A 68 14.67 -4.69 -10.91
CA VAL A 68 14.91 -4.62 -12.36
C VAL A 68 15.40 -3.20 -12.70
N PRO A 69 16.63 -3.03 -13.21
CA PRO A 69 17.11 -1.72 -13.66
C PRO A 69 16.25 -1.20 -14.81
N PHE A 70 15.90 0.08 -14.77
CA PHE A 70 15.39 0.77 -15.95
C PHE A 70 16.53 0.84 -16.97
N ARG A 71 16.34 0.20 -18.13
CA ARG A 71 17.25 0.34 -19.28
C ARG A 71 16.90 1.58 -20.07
#